data_AF-A0A939EKK6-F1
#
_entry.id   AF-A0A939EKK6-F1
#
_cell.length_a   1.000
_cell.length_b   1.000
_cell.length_c   1.000
_cell.angle_alpha   90.00
_cell.angle_beta   90.00
_cell.angle_gamma   90.00
#
_symmetry.space_group_name_H-M   'P 1'
#
loop_
_entity.id
_entity.type
_entity.pdbx_description
1 polymer ?
#
loop_
_entity_poly.entity_id
_entity_poly.type
_entity_poly.pdbx_seq_one_letter_code
_entity_poly.pdbx_strand_id
1 'polypeptide(L)'
;MDEATKRMKGIAFIHWGNGWQLRSCQDFRYYIDDLIYIHDLPKVDLSAYHAVIMPDAMDAEAPRSHARQLNAYLHDGGFLIVCLQGHADWLDVPGLEWRPGNCRDWLWWTKGEKLEVRLSDPVHPITASLPMAHMSWHWGGSYNVPEGARSILEIDDSGRSLFLDFPMLPGGGRLLLTTLDPHSHNGQRFMPATTRFLQSFYPWLNRELGIERCVPNRFTYLQCSHVPSEWHPEWIERSLQEAGFETLFAPLYDLGADLLAKTDTLYIPSSHDEFFLKSRADELVAFLARGGNLIICAEPCQPWLPFMAPFQAVPPRPFTNIKVRIRDDRFGIFSGLGENFDGWQGVFGQYARGWTDMPPGALWLTDVGAKEDPKPADWIWRYPTTTGRGGFVFMHNGDNMTRYPDHGPGKEALVTNIALAVKRLSLGEMLF
;
A
#
# COMPACT_ATOMS: atom_id res chain seq x y z
N MET A 1 19.31 34.47 -17.45
CA MET A 1 19.88 33.59 -16.40
C MET A 1 18.67 33.11 -15.62
N ASP A 2 17.94 32.16 -16.19
CA ASP A 2 16.72 31.60 -15.59
C ASP A 2 17.16 30.41 -14.73
N GLU A 3 17.34 30.64 -13.43
CA GLU A 3 17.19 29.56 -12.46
C GLU A 3 15.71 29.20 -12.42
N ALA A 4 15.30 28.33 -13.35
CA ALA A 4 14.12 27.51 -13.13
C ALA A 4 14.40 26.77 -11.82
N THR A 5 13.75 27.21 -10.72
CA THR A 5 13.79 26.55 -9.43
C THR A 5 13.45 25.10 -9.68
N LYS A 6 14.48 24.24 -9.69
CA LYS A 6 14.32 22.81 -9.98
C LYS A 6 13.47 22.29 -8.84
N ARG A 7 12.17 22.08 -9.10
CA ARG A 7 11.21 21.66 -8.09
C ARG A 7 11.77 20.39 -7.47
N MET A 8 12.16 20.47 -6.19
CA MET A 8 12.60 19.31 -5.45
C MET A 8 11.50 18.26 -5.49
N LYS A 9 11.86 17.07 -5.96
CA LYS A 9 11.09 15.84 -5.81
C LYS A 9 10.95 15.51 -4.32
N GLY A 10 9.98 14.65 -3.99
CA GLY A 10 9.73 14.25 -2.60
C GLY A 10 10.80 13.30 -2.06
N ILE A 11 10.45 12.02 -1.91
CA ILE A 11 11.24 11.01 -1.20
C ILE A 11 11.75 9.96 -2.19
N ALA A 12 13.07 9.72 -2.18
CA ALA A 12 13.71 8.61 -2.89
C ALA A 12 13.91 7.40 -1.96
N PHE A 13 13.73 6.20 -2.51
CA PHE A 13 14.03 4.94 -1.83
C PHE A 13 15.10 4.17 -2.62
N ILE A 14 16.29 4.01 -2.06
CA ILE A 14 17.40 3.29 -2.71
C ILE A 14 17.29 1.82 -2.35
N HIS A 15 17.32 0.92 -3.33
CA HIS A 15 17.23 -0.53 -3.09
C HIS A 15 18.39 -1.28 -3.76
N TRP A 16 18.67 -2.47 -3.23
CA TRP A 16 19.64 -3.41 -3.78
C TRP A 16 18.97 -4.48 -4.68
N GLY A 17 17.65 -4.51 -4.71
CA GLY A 17 16.88 -5.40 -5.61
C GLY A 17 16.51 -6.73 -4.97
N ASN A 18 16.76 -6.92 -3.67
CA ASN A 18 16.17 -8.04 -2.96
C ASN A 18 14.64 -7.89 -2.85
N GLY A 19 13.94 -9.02 -2.84
CA GLY A 19 12.48 -9.04 -2.86
C GLY A 19 11.81 -8.40 -1.63
N TRP A 20 12.50 -8.34 -0.49
CA TRP A 20 11.95 -7.81 0.75
C TRP A 20 11.87 -6.28 0.73
N GLN A 21 12.95 -5.62 0.31
CA GLN A 21 12.97 -4.17 0.09
C GLN A 21 11.94 -3.75 -0.96
N LEU A 22 11.90 -4.45 -2.09
CA LEU A 22 10.95 -4.17 -3.18
C LEU A 22 9.50 -4.31 -2.70
N ARG A 23 9.18 -5.35 -1.93
CA ARG A 23 7.84 -5.55 -1.37
C ARG A 23 7.47 -4.48 -0.35
N SER A 24 8.40 -4.09 0.53
CA SER A 24 8.15 -3.01 1.49
C SER A 24 7.96 -1.66 0.81
N CYS A 25 8.77 -1.33 -0.20
CA CYS A 25 8.54 -0.13 -1.00
C CYS A 25 7.17 -0.19 -1.70
N GLN A 26 6.76 -1.35 -2.19
CA GLN A 26 5.46 -1.56 -2.81
C GLN A 26 4.29 -1.30 -1.86
N ASP A 27 4.40 -1.68 -0.59
CA ASP A 27 3.36 -1.45 0.42
C ASP A 27 3.18 0.03 0.74
N PHE A 28 4.29 0.77 0.82
CA PHE A 28 4.30 2.18 1.25
C PHE A 28 4.54 3.17 0.10
N ARG A 29 4.32 2.72 -1.15
CA ARG A 29 4.61 3.49 -2.37
C ARG A 29 3.90 4.84 -2.47
N TYR A 30 2.77 4.99 -1.77
CA TYR A 30 2.02 6.25 -1.69
C TYR A 30 2.88 7.40 -1.15
N TYR A 31 3.84 7.06 -0.29
CA TYR A 31 4.72 8.00 0.39
C TYR A 31 6.08 8.16 -0.29
N ILE A 32 6.35 7.42 -1.36
CA ILE A 32 7.67 7.33 -2.03
C ILE A 32 7.52 7.77 -3.48
N ASP A 33 8.40 8.64 -3.97
CA ASP A 33 8.33 9.22 -5.30
C ASP A 33 9.17 8.45 -6.32
N ASP A 34 10.38 8.06 -5.95
CA ASP A 34 11.29 7.32 -6.84
C ASP A 34 11.90 6.11 -6.14
N LEU A 35 11.99 5.01 -6.90
CA LEU A 35 12.68 3.78 -6.53
C LEU A 35 13.99 3.74 -7.31
N ILE A 36 15.13 3.79 -6.61
CA ILE A 36 16.46 3.89 -7.22
C ILE A 36 17.22 2.60 -6.96
N TYR A 37 17.61 1.90 -8.02
CA TYR A 37 18.54 0.78 -7.87
C TYR A 37 19.92 1.32 -7.52
N ILE A 38 20.57 0.77 -6.48
CA ILE A 38 21.84 1.31 -5.98
C ILE A 38 22.93 1.37 -7.06
N HIS A 39 22.97 0.43 -7.99
CA HIS A 39 23.95 0.44 -9.08
C HIS A 39 23.65 1.49 -10.18
N ASP A 40 22.45 2.08 -10.19
CA ASP A 40 22.09 3.22 -11.02
C ASP A 40 22.28 4.56 -10.29
N LEU A 41 22.62 4.55 -8.99
CA LEU A 41 22.82 5.75 -8.18
C LEU A 41 23.78 6.78 -8.80
N PRO A 42 24.89 6.40 -9.49
CA PRO A 42 25.78 7.35 -10.16
C PRO A 42 25.10 8.19 -11.27
N LYS A 43 23.94 7.74 -11.77
CA LYS A 43 23.15 8.43 -12.80
C LYS A 43 22.09 9.36 -12.20
N VAL A 44 21.93 9.34 -10.87
CA VAL A 44 20.87 10.07 -10.16
C VAL A 44 21.43 11.27 -9.43
N ASP A 45 20.80 12.42 -9.64
CA ASP A 45 21.05 13.64 -8.86
C ASP A 45 20.23 13.59 -7.57
N LEU A 46 20.90 13.30 -6.44
CA LEU A 46 20.25 13.20 -5.13
C LEU A 46 19.78 14.56 -4.58
N SER A 47 20.37 15.68 -5.04
CA SER A 47 19.93 17.03 -4.63
C SER A 47 18.51 17.35 -5.08
N ALA A 48 17.98 16.57 -6.02
CA ALA A 48 16.61 16.68 -6.45
C ALA A 48 15.58 16.19 -5.41
N TYR A 49 15.97 15.52 -4.30
CA TYR A 49 15.03 14.95 -3.32
C TYR A 49 15.07 15.66 -1.98
N HIS A 50 13.92 15.80 -1.31
CA HIS A 50 13.85 16.27 0.08
C HIS A 50 14.44 15.26 1.06
N ALA A 51 14.25 13.96 0.78
CA ALA A 51 14.80 12.89 1.61
C ALA A 51 15.17 11.67 0.77
N VAL A 52 16.19 10.95 1.22
CA VAL A 52 16.67 9.70 0.63
C VAL A 52 16.67 8.63 1.71
N ILE A 53 16.01 7.50 1.43
CA ILE A 53 15.92 6.34 2.33
C ILE A 53 16.84 5.23 1.82
N MET A 54 17.72 4.78 2.70
CA MET A 54 18.51 3.56 2.60
C MET A 54 17.88 2.50 3.52
N PRO A 55 17.14 1.52 2.99
CA PRO A 55 16.53 0.45 3.78
C PRO A 55 17.57 -0.56 4.25
N ASP A 56 17.20 -1.33 5.26
CA ASP A 56 18.00 -2.43 5.78
C ASP A 56 18.07 -3.63 4.80
N ALA A 57 18.85 -4.66 5.16
CA ALA A 57 19.14 -5.85 4.36
C ALA A 57 19.80 -5.57 2.99
N MET A 58 20.72 -4.60 2.99
CA MET A 58 21.66 -4.35 1.91
C MET A 58 23.06 -4.77 2.35
N ASP A 59 23.85 -5.33 1.44
CA ASP A 59 25.28 -5.59 1.69
C ASP A 59 26.00 -4.27 2.01
N ALA A 60 26.86 -4.26 3.03
CA ALA A 60 27.51 -3.05 3.50
C ALA A 60 28.52 -2.45 2.49
N GLU A 61 29.05 -3.24 1.55
CA GLU A 61 29.96 -2.75 0.50
C GLU A 61 29.23 -1.97 -0.60
N ALA A 62 27.93 -2.23 -0.79
CA ALA A 62 27.14 -1.55 -1.79
C ALA A 62 27.06 -0.02 -1.54
N PRO A 63 26.67 0.48 -0.35
CA PRO A 63 26.72 1.91 -0.07
C PRO A 63 28.14 2.46 0.03
N ARG A 64 29.14 1.68 0.47
CA ARG A 64 30.56 2.13 0.48
C ARG A 64 31.02 2.58 -0.90
N SER A 65 30.64 1.85 -1.95
CA SER A 65 30.98 2.19 -3.33
C SER A 65 30.41 3.56 -3.78
N HIS A 66 29.39 4.04 -3.07
CA HIS A 66 28.72 5.32 -3.33
C HIS A 66 28.86 6.32 -2.17
N ALA A 67 29.74 6.06 -1.19
CA ALA A 67 29.89 6.85 0.02
C ALA A 67 30.10 8.34 -0.28
N ARG A 68 30.94 8.67 -1.27
CA ARG A 68 31.18 10.07 -1.66
C ARG A 68 29.89 10.79 -2.06
N GLN A 69 29.05 10.13 -2.86
CA GLN A 69 27.81 10.72 -3.37
C GLN A 69 26.76 10.86 -2.25
N LEU A 70 26.64 9.84 -1.39
CA LEU A 70 25.71 9.85 -0.26
C LEU A 70 26.09 10.91 0.79
N ASN A 71 27.38 11.03 1.11
CA ASN A 71 27.86 12.05 2.03
C ASN A 71 27.83 13.45 1.42
N ALA A 72 28.07 13.62 0.11
CA ALA A 72 27.88 14.92 -0.54
C ALA A 72 26.42 15.39 -0.41
N TYR A 73 25.45 14.51 -0.70
CA TYR A 73 24.04 14.80 -0.47
C TYR A 73 23.76 15.17 0.99
N LEU A 74 24.29 14.39 1.94
CA LEU A 74 24.12 14.66 3.37
C LEU A 74 24.70 16.01 3.77
N HIS A 75 25.94 16.33 3.39
CA HIS A 75 26.61 17.57 3.77
C HIS A 75 26.16 18.80 2.98
N ASP A 76 25.46 18.64 1.86
CA ASP A 76 24.87 19.75 1.10
C ASP A 76 23.41 20.04 1.50
N GLY A 77 23.02 19.68 2.73
CA GLY A 77 21.70 19.98 3.30
C GLY A 77 20.64 18.90 3.08
N GLY A 78 21.01 17.75 2.51
CA GLY A 78 20.09 16.63 2.30
C GLY A 78 19.65 15.96 3.61
N PHE A 79 18.46 15.36 3.58
CA PHE A 79 17.99 14.47 4.64
C PHE A 79 18.20 13.01 4.23
N LEU A 80 19.14 12.33 4.89
CA LEU A 80 19.41 10.91 4.68
C LEU A 80 18.80 10.09 5.83
N ILE A 81 18.09 9.02 5.50
CA ILE A 81 17.55 8.06 6.46
C ILE A 81 18.21 6.71 6.17
N VAL A 82 18.87 6.12 7.17
CA VAL A 82 19.58 4.85 7.04
C VAL A 82 19.04 3.87 8.08
N CYS A 83 18.46 2.78 7.59
CA CYS A 83 18.12 1.58 8.36
C CYS A 83 19.13 0.49 8.01
N LEU A 84 19.71 -0.18 8.99
CA LEU A 84 20.64 -1.28 8.75
C LEU A 84 20.73 -2.25 9.93
N GLN A 85 21.15 -3.48 9.67
CA GLN A 85 21.71 -4.35 10.70
C GLN A 85 23.23 -4.24 10.61
N GLY A 86 23.84 -3.30 11.34
CA GLY A 86 25.30 -3.19 11.39
C GLY A 86 25.85 -1.77 11.43
N HIS A 87 27.06 -1.64 10.91
CA HIS A 87 27.86 -0.42 10.94
C HIS A 87 27.78 0.36 9.61
N ALA A 88 27.37 1.61 9.68
CA ALA A 88 27.35 2.55 8.55
C ALA A 88 28.67 3.36 8.50
N ASP A 89 29.80 2.69 8.45
CA ASP A 89 31.14 3.31 8.43
C ASP A 89 31.50 4.01 7.12
N TRP A 90 30.59 3.97 6.14
CA TRP A 90 30.64 4.77 4.93
C TRP A 90 30.03 6.18 5.13
N LEU A 91 29.42 6.47 6.28
CA LEU A 91 28.96 7.82 6.64
C LEU A 91 30.10 8.63 7.28
N ASP A 92 30.26 9.87 6.85
CA ASP A 92 31.22 10.82 7.41
C ASP A 92 30.56 11.63 8.54
N VAL A 93 30.36 10.97 9.69
CA VAL A 93 29.79 11.60 10.89
C VAL A 93 30.83 11.59 12.01
N PRO A 94 31.39 12.76 12.38
CA PRO A 94 32.42 12.84 13.42
C PRO A 94 31.98 12.23 14.75
N GLY A 95 32.85 11.39 15.33
CA GLY A 95 32.63 10.78 16.64
C GLY A 95 31.58 9.67 16.68
N LEU A 96 31.01 9.26 15.53
CA LEU A 96 30.10 8.12 15.46
C LEU A 96 30.85 6.80 15.66
N GLU A 97 30.47 6.05 16.70
CA GLU A 97 31.08 4.77 17.05
C GLU A 97 30.03 3.67 17.14
N TRP A 98 30.15 2.65 16.29
CA TRP A 98 29.33 1.45 16.35
C TRP A 98 29.94 0.38 17.26
N ARG A 99 29.07 -0.43 17.89
CA ARG A 99 29.46 -1.64 18.61
C ARG A 99 28.57 -2.81 18.20
N PRO A 100 29.14 -4.01 17.96
CA PRO A 100 28.36 -5.21 17.71
C PRO A 100 27.54 -5.59 18.94
N GLY A 101 26.39 -6.20 18.69
CA GLY A 101 25.49 -6.71 19.72
C GLY A 101 24.17 -7.13 19.08
N ASN A 102 23.40 -7.94 19.78
CA ASN A 102 22.04 -8.33 19.40
C ASN A 102 21.17 -8.29 20.66
N CYS A 103 19.86 -8.39 20.48
CA CYS A 103 18.97 -8.49 21.63
C CYS A 103 19.32 -9.70 22.51
N ARG A 104 19.25 -9.51 23.83
CA ARG A 104 19.67 -10.48 24.86
C ARG A 104 18.85 -11.76 24.79
N ASP A 105 17.53 -11.61 24.66
CA ASP A 105 16.63 -12.73 24.47
C ASP A 105 16.01 -12.70 23.08
N TRP A 106 16.62 -13.41 22.14
CA TRP A 106 16.08 -13.55 20.78
C TRP A 106 14.71 -14.23 20.73
N LEU A 107 14.19 -14.82 21.82
CA LEU A 107 12.86 -15.43 21.86
C LEU A 107 11.82 -14.57 22.62
N TRP A 108 12.13 -13.32 22.95
CA TRP A 108 11.29 -12.41 23.75
C TRP A 108 9.81 -12.39 23.30
N TRP A 109 9.56 -12.37 21.98
CA TRP A 109 8.22 -12.32 21.41
C TRP A 109 7.40 -13.60 21.64
N THR A 110 8.03 -14.76 21.89
CA THR A 110 7.34 -16.02 22.22
C THR A 110 7.03 -16.14 23.71
N LYS A 111 7.72 -15.36 24.55
CA LYS A 111 7.61 -15.42 26.01
C LYS A 111 6.70 -14.32 26.59
N GLY A 112 6.27 -13.38 25.76
CA GLY A 112 5.48 -12.22 26.19
C GLY A 112 6.29 -11.23 27.04
N GLU A 113 7.62 -11.31 26.99
CA GLU A 113 8.52 -10.41 27.71
C GLU A 113 8.80 -9.14 26.88
N LYS A 114 9.30 -8.09 27.53
CA LYS A 114 9.72 -6.86 26.87
C LYS A 114 11.19 -6.96 26.47
N LEU A 115 11.52 -6.42 25.30
CA LEU A 115 12.91 -6.22 24.90
C LEU A 115 13.57 -5.18 25.83
N GLU A 116 14.88 -5.30 26.03
CA GLU A 116 15.73 -4.42 26.83
C GLU A 116 15.97 -3.04 26.20
N VAL A 117 14.89 -2.38 25.78
CA VAL A 117 14.92 -1.08 25.12
C VAL A 117 13.98 -0.10 25.81
N ARG A 118 14.41 1.15 25.81
CA ARG A 118 13.63 2.28 26.33
C ARG A 118 13.75 3.49 25.42
N LEU A 119 12.79 4.40 25.55
CA LEU A 119 12.93 5.72 24.95
C LEU A 119 14.05 6.49 25.66
N SER A 120 14.67 7.43 24.93
CA SER A 120 15.62 8.38 25.49
C SER A 120 14.96 9.31 26.52
N ASP A 121 15.78 9.90 27.39
CA ASP A 121 15.40 11.03 28.24
C ASP A 121 16.35 12.21 27.93
N PRO A 122 15.86 13.35 27.41
CA PRO A 122 14.45 13.65 27.09
C PRO A 122 13.90 12.83 25.91
N VAL A 123 12.57 12.66 25.91
CA VAL A 123 11.85 11.94 24.85
C VAL A 123 11.86 12.72 23.54
N HIS A 124 12.21 12.06 22.43
CA HIS A 124 12.26 12.68 21.12
C HIS A 124 10.85 12.98 20.54
N PRO A 125 10.59 14.12 19.90
CA PRO A 125 9.27 14.46 19.36
C PRO A 125 8.68 13.45 18.35
N ILE A 126 9.53 12.73 17.62
CA ILE A 126 9.12 11.66 16.69
C ILE A 126 8.23 10.61 17.37
N THR A 127 8.38 10.40 18.68
CA THR A 127 7.66 9.34 19.41
C THR A 127 6.17 9.62 19.56
N ALA A 128 5.72 10.84 19.29
CA ALA A 128 4.30 11.16 19.18
C ALA A 128 3.65 10.45 17.98
N SER A 129 4.42 10.19 16.91
CA SER A 129 3.98 9.39 15.76
C SER A 129 4.49 7.94 15.83
N LEU A 130 5.68 7.72 16.40
CA LEU A 130 6.34 6.41 16.52
C LEU A 130 6.51 6.03 18.00
N PRO A 131 5.46 5.56 18.68
CA PRO A 131 5.58 5.16 20.08
C PRO A 131 6.49 3.92 20.23
N MET A 132 6.98 3.66 21.44
CA MET A 132 7.87 2.52 21.74
C MET A 132 7.33 1.18 21.25
N ALA A 133 6.01 0.96 21.32
CA ALA A 133 5.37 -0.28 20.83
C ALA A 133 5.53 -0.50 19.32
N HIS A 134 5.91 0.53 18.57
CA HIS A 134 6.21 0.51 17.15
C HIS A 134 7.72 0.56 16.88
N MET A 135 8.59 0.43 17.89
CA MET A 135 10.06 0.43 17.74
C MET A 135 10.74 -0.70 18.53
N SER A 136 9.95 -1.58 19.15
CA SER A 136 10.43 -2.67 20.00
C SER A 136 10.40 -3.99 19.23
N TRP A 137 11.52 -4.29 18.59
CA TRP A 137 11.87 -5.62 18.09
C TRP A 137 13.40 -5.77 18.06
N HIS A 138 13.88 -6.91 17.55
CA HIS A 138 15.31 -7.17 17.52
C HIS A 138 16.10 -6.08 16.75
N TRP A 139 17.37 -5.97 17.08
CA TRP A 139 18.26 -4.93 16.59
C TRP A 139 19.66 -5.51 16.37
N GLY A 140 20.41 -4.91 15.45
CA GLY A 140 21.76 -5.36 15.04
C GLY A 140 22.84 -4.34 15.38
N GLY A 141 23.39 -4.42 16.58
CA GLY A 141 24.38 -3.50 17.13
C GLY A 141 23.78 -2.19 17.62
N SER A 142 24.65 -1.30 18.08
CA SER A 142 24.25 0.00 18.65
C SER A 142 25.30 1.06 18.37
N TYR A 143 24.93 2.34 18.49
CA TYR A 143 25.81 3.48 18.37
C TYR A 143 26.00 4.21 19.71
N ASN A 144 27.07 4.99 19.85
CA ASN A 144 27.13 6.02 20.88
C ASN A 144 26.15 7.16 20.49
N VAL A 145 26.05 8.18 21.33
CA VAL A 145 25.34 9.42 21.01
C VAL A 145 26.38 10.53 20.87
N PRO A 146 26.88 10.84 19.66
CA PRO A 146 27.84 11.91 19.44
C PRO A 146 27.26 13.29 19.76
N GLU A 147 28.13 14.30 19.86
CA GLU A 147 27.69 15.69 20.00
C GLU A 147 26.77 16.09 18.83
N GLY A 148 25.68 16.80 19.14
CA GLY A 148 24.67 17.21 18.15
C GLY A 148 23.66 16.12 17.79
N ALA A 149 23.89 14.85 18.16
CA ALA A 149 22.93 13.77 17.98
C ALA A 149 21.91 13.73 19.11
N ARG A 150 20.72 13.21 18.80
CA ARG A 150 19.67 12.88 19.78
C ARG A 150 19.33 11.41 19.64
N SER A 151 19.37 10.69 20.74
CA SER A 151 18.83 9.33 20.77
C SER A 151 17.30 9.38 20.75
N ILE A 152 16.67 8.39 20.13
CA ILE A 152 15.22 8.15 20.11
C ILE A 152 14.92 6.86 20.89
N LEU A 153 15.72 5.82 20.67
CA LEU A 153 15.61 4.50 21.27
C LEU A 153 16.98 4.04 21.78
N GLU A 154 17.03 3.55 23.02
CA GLU A 154 18.25 3.13 23.70
C GLU A 154 18.14 1.70 24.22
N ILE A 155 19.28 1.03 24.38
CA ILE A 155 19.36 -0.23 25.12
C ILE A 155 19.44 0.10 26.62
N ASP A 156 18.65 -0.59 27.44
CA ASP A 156 18.61 -0.40 28.89
C ASP A 156 20.01 -0.41 29.53
N ASP A 157 20.26 0.60 30.36
CA ASP A 157 21.47 0.78 31.19
C ASP A 157 22.82 0.72 30.45
N SER A 158 22.81 0.93 29.13
CA SER A 158 24.02 0.82 28.30
C SER A 158 24.63 2.17 27.88
N GLY A 159 23.82 3.24 27.87
CA GLY A 159 24.18 4.52 27.23
C GLY A 159 24.35 4.43 25.70
N ARG A 160 23.80 3.40 25.06
CA ARG A 160 23.91 3.15 23.62
C ARG A 160 22.55 3.31 22.93
N SER A 161 22.59 3.86 21.73
CA SER A 161 21.40 4.15 20.92
C SER A 161 21.21 3.13 19.80
N LEU A 162 19.94 2.83 19.52
CA LEU A 162 19.47 2.01 18.39
C LEU A 162 18.82 2.87 17.30
N PHE A 163 18.49 4.12 17.61
CA PHE A 163 17.87 5.06 16.69
C PHE A 163 18.29 6.47 17.05
N LEU A 164 19.08 7.10 16.17
CA LEU A 164 19.64 8.43 16.31
C LEU A 164 18.99 9.40 15.31
N ASP A 165 18.79 10.64 15.73
CA ASP A 165 18.53 11.81 14.89
C ASP A 165 19.69 12.81 15.03
N PHE A 166 20.31 13.14 13.91
CA PHE A 166 21.21 14.27 13.77
C PHE A 166 20.44 15.38 13.08
N PRO A 167 19.77 16.28 13.83
CA PRO A 167 18.90 17.28 13.25
C PRO A 167 19.65 18.32 12.40
N MET A 168 20.96 18.47 12.60
CA MET A 168 21.80 19.44 11.90
C MET A 168 23.27 19.01 11.93
N LEU A 169 23.75 18.41 10.84
CA LEU A 169 25.17 18.13 10.61
C LEU A 169 25.88 19.35 10.01
N PRO A 170 27.22 19.39 10.03
CA PRO A 170 27.99 20.36 9.25
C PRO A 170 27.53 20.37 7.79
N GLY A 171 27.21 21.57 7.28
CA GLY A 171 26.64 21.76 5.95
C GLY A 171 25.11 21.75 5.89
N GLY A 172 24.43 21.60 7.04
CA GLY A 172 22.97 21.75 7.17
C GLY A 172 22.19 20.46 6.93
N GLY A 173 22.87 19.34 6.71
CA GLY A 173 22.25 18.03 6.53
C GLY A 173 21.52 17.50 7.74
N ARG A 174 20.61 16.56 7.51
CA ARG A 174 19.96 15.78 8.57
C ARG A 174 20.19 14.29 8.34
N LEU A 175 20.44 13.54 9.42
CA LEU A 175 20.56 12.09 9.37
C LEU A 175 19.63 11.44 10.40
N LEU A 176 18.77 10.53 9.94
CA LEU A 176 18.17 9.51 10.81
C LEU A 176 18.93 8.20 10.61
N LEU A 177 19.47 7.63 11.68
CA LEU A 177 20.25 6.40 11.63
C LEU A 177 19.70 5.40 12.64
N THR A 178 19.32 4.21 12.18
CA THR A 178 18.82 3.16 13.07
C THR A 178 19.45 1.80 12.79
N THR A 179 19.73 1.06 13.86
CA THR A 179 20.13 -0.35 13.82
C THR A 179 18.93 -1.31 13.82
N LEU A 180 17.72 -0.75 13.69
CA LEU A 180 16.50 -1.49 13.39
C LEU A 180 16.40 -1.75 11.88
N ASP A 181 15.64 -2.78 11.54
CA ASP A 181 15.53 -3.40 10.23
C ASP A 181 14.08 -3.53 9.73
N PRO A 182 13.34 -2.40 9.66
CA PRO A 182 11.92 -2.44 9.43
C PRO A 182 11.53 -2.91 8.02
N HIS A 183 12.31 -2.59 6.99
CA HIS A 183 11.95 -2.84 5.60
C HIS A 183 12.13 -4.30 5.23
N SER A 184 13.19 -5.00 5.64
CA SER A 184 13.33 -6.40 5.29
C SER A 184 12.28 -7.28 5.96
N HIS A 185 11.99 -7.08 7.25
CA HIS A 185 11.01 -7.91 7.96
C HIS A 185 9.58 -7.65 7.53
N ASN A 186 9.23 -6.40 7.19
CA ASN A 186 7.94 -6.10 6.58
C ASN A 186 7.79 -6.84 5.23
N GLY A 187 8.85 -6.84 4.42
CA GLY A 187 8.89 -7.49 3.12
C GLY A 187 8.91 -9.02 3.18
N GLN A 188 9.40 -9.58 4.29
CA GLN A 188 9.35 -11.02 4.57
C GLN A 188 8.00 -11.49 5.15
N ARG A 189 7.10 -10.56 5.50
CA ARG A 189 5.73 -10.86 5.98
C ARG A 189 5.63 -11.61 7.31
N PHE A 190 6.66 -11.61 8.17
CA PHE A 190 6.63 -12.37 9.43
C PHE A 190 6.66 -11.53 10.71
N MET A 191 7.00 -10.23 10.65
CA MET A 191 7.11 -9.38 11.84
C MET A 191 6.13 -8.19 11.79
N PRO A 192 4.90 -8.33 12.30
CA PRO A 192 3.89 -7.26 12.25
C PRO A 192 4.32 -5.94 12.92
N ALA A 193 5.27 -5.97 13.87
CA ALA A 193 5.81 -4.77 14.51
C ALA A 193 6.49 -3.83 13.50
N THR A 194 7.18 -4.36 12.50
CA THR A 194 7.86 -3.54 11.50
C THR A 194 6.88 -2.93 10.50
N THR A 195 5.79 -3.64 10.17
CA THR A 195 4.67 -3.04 9.43
C THR A 195 4.08 -1.84 10.18
N ARG A 196 3.83 -1.98 11.50
CA ARG A 196 3.33 -0.87 12.33
C ARG A 196 4.32 0.30 12.39
N PHE A 197 5.63 0.02 12.49
CA PHE A 197 6.66 1.07 12.39
C PHE A 197 6.52 1.84 11.09
N LEU A 198 6.48 1.16 9.94
CA LEU A 198 6.43 1.80 8.63
C LEU A 198 5.11 2.54 8.37
N GLN A 199 3.98 2.00 8.86
CA GLN A 199 2.68 2.66 8.86
C GLN A 199 2.68 3.98 9.67
N SER A 200 3.52 4.10 10.70
CA SER A 200 3.73 5.35 11.43
C SER A 200 4.80 6.25 10.81
N PHE A 201 5.89 5.65 10.33
CA PHE A 201 7.10 6.33 9.86
C PHE A 201 6.84 7.15 8.60
N TYR A 202 6.24 6.56 7.57
CA TYR A 202 6.07 7.23 6.29
C TYR A 202 5.10 8.43 6.33
N PRO A 203 3.93 8.35 7.00
CA PRO A 203 3.09 9.53 7.22
C PRO A 203 3.79 10.61 8.04
N TRP A 204 4.56 10.22 9.08
CA TRP A 204 5.36 11.17 9.85
C TRP A 204 6.39 11.87 8.95
N LEU A 205 7.14 11.12 8.14
CA LEU A 205 8.19 11.67 7.27
C LEU A 205 7.61 12.66 6.25
N ASN A 206 6.44 12.38 5.67
CA ASN A 206 5.81 13.32 4.73
C ASN A 206 5.39 14.61 5.45
N ARG A 207 4.80 14.52 6.64
CA ARG A 207 4.46 15.69 7.46
C ARG A 207 5.70 16.49 7.88
N GLU A 208 6.76 15.79 8.28
CA GLU A 208 8.04 16.40 8.67
C GLU A 208 8.66 17.21 7.52
N LEU A 209 8.50 16.72 6.29
CA LEU A 209 8.98 17.37 5.07
C LEU A 209 7.99 18.40 4.48
N GLY A 210 6.81 18.59 5.08
CA GLY A 210 5.75 19.42 4.51
C GLY A 210 5.20 18.91 3.17
N ILE A 211 5.34 17.61 2.89
CA ILE A 211 4.84 16.99 1.66
C ILE A 211 3.37 16.65 1.83
N GLU A 212 2.51 17.36 1.09
CA GLU A 212 1.10 17.03 0.97
C GLU A 212 0.88 16.01 -0.16
N ARG A 213 0.21 14.90 0.17
CA ARG A 213 -0.12 13.84 -0.78
C ARG A 213 -1.59 13.92 -1.15
N CYS A 214 -1.90 13.81 -2.44
CA CYS A 214 -3.27 13.71 -2.92
C CYS A 214 -3.85 12.35 -2.52
N VAL A 215 -4.90 12.37 -1.71
CA VAL A 215 -5.61 11.16 -1.31
C VAL A 215 -6.43 10.65 -2.50
N PRO A 216 -6.33 9.37 -2.90
CA PRO A 216 -7.05 8.82 -4.04
C PRO A 216 -8.53 8.57 -3.67
N ASN A 217 -9.32 9.63 -3.62
CA ASN A 217 -10.71 9.63 -3.19
C ASN A 217 -11.71 9.99 -4.29
N ARG A 218 -11.28 10.19 -5.54
CA ARG A 218 -12.19 10.46 -6.67
C ARG A 218 -12.74 9.15 -7.21
N PHE A 219 -14.04 8.92 -6.99
CA PHE A 219 -14.76 7.72 -7.38
C PHE A 219 -15.66 8.01 -8.58
N THR A 220 -15.44 7.31 -9.69
CA THR A 220 -16.26 7.45 -10.88
C THR A 220 -17.14 6.22 -11.07
N TYR A 221 -18.45 6.43 -11.13
CA TYR A 221 -19.46 5.43 -11.45
C TYR A 221 -19.80 5.51 -12.93
N LEU A 222 -19.55 4.44 -13.70
CA LEU A 222 -20.00 4.37 -15.09
C LEU A 222 -21.48 4.03 -15.18
N GLN A 223 -22.21 4.73 -16.05
CA GLN A 223 -23.62 4.49 -16.30
C GLN A 223 -23.76 3.63 -17.56
N CYS A 224 -23.94 2.33 -17.37
CA CYS A 224 -23.92 1.32 -18.42
C CYS A 224 -25.30 0.98 -19.01
N SER A 225 -26.38 1.25 -18.28
CA SER A 225 -27.75 0.95 -18.71
C SER A 225 -28.70 2.09 -18.30
N HIS A 226 -29.69 2.42 -19.13
CA HIS A 226 -30.71 3.43 -18.81
C HIS A 226 -31.79 2.93 -17.83
N VAL A 227 -31.58 1.78 -17.17
CA VAL A 227 -32.48 1.29 -16.13
C VAL A 227 -32.34 2.23 -14.93
N PRO A 228 -33.41 2.89 -14.43
CA PRO A 228 -33.29 3.93 -13.41
C PRO A 228 -32.54 3.49 -12.14
N SER A 229 -32.78 2.26 -11.68
CA SER A 229 -32.12 1.68 -10.51
C SER A 229 -30.63 1.37 -10.70
N GLU A 230 -30.13 1.41 -11.93
CA GLU A 230 -28.73 1.12 -12.29
C GLU A 230 -28.01 2.37 -12.80
N TRP A 231 -28.71 3.24 -13.54
CA TRP A 231 -28.17 4.48 -14.07
C TRP A 231 -27.67 5.41 -12.97
N HIS A 232 -28.45 5.52 -11.88
CA HIS A 232 -28.09 6.33 -10.72
C HIS A 232 -28.81 5.84 -9.47
N PRO A 233 -28.30 4.79 -8.78
CA PRO A 233 -28.91 4.29 -7.55
C PRO A 233 -29.08 5.42 -6.53
N GLU A 234 -30.26 5.54 -5.90
CA GLU A 234 -30.62 6.71 -5.07
C GLU A 234 -29.69 6.96 -3.87
N TRP A 235 -28.98 5.93 -3.42
CA TRP A 235 -28.21 5.93 -2.19
C TRP A 235 -26.69 5.95 -2.38
N ILE A 236 -26.19 5.57 -3.56
CA ILE A 236 -24.76 5.28 -3.74
C ILE A 236 -23.90 6.54 -3.62
N GLU A 237 -24.39 7.66 -4.15
CA GLU A 237 -23.70 8.94 -4.03
C GLU A 237 -23.56 9.36 -2.56
N ARG A 238 -24.66 9.36 -1.80
CA ARG A 238 -24.66 9.68 -0.37
C ARG A 238 -23.69 8.78 0.40
N SER A 239 -23.78 7.46 0.20
CA SER A 239 -22.96 6.49 0.93
C SER A 239 -21.45 6.70 0.68
N LEU A 240 -21.06 6.95 -0.58
CA LEU A 240 -19.67 7.22 -0.93
C LEU A 240 -19.18 8.57 -0.38
N GLN A 241 -20.01 9.62 -0.43
CA GLN A 241 -19.66 10.94 0.11
C GLN A 241 -19.50 10.91 1.64
N GLU A 242 -20.37 10.19 2.36
CA GLU A 242 -20.24 9.95 3.81
C GLU A 242 -18.93 9.20 4.15
N ALA A 243 -18.45 8.35 3.25
CA ALA A 243 -17.15 7.68 3.35
C ALA A 243 -15.95 8.53 2.85
N GLY A 244 -16.18 9.79 2.48
CA GLY A 244 -15.15 10.75 2.09
C GLY A 244 -14.64 10.57 0.66
N PHE A 245 -15.48 10.08 -0.25
CA PHE A 245 -15.21 10.06 -1.70
C PHE A 245 -15.84 11.26 -2.41
N GLU A 246 -15.14 11.75 -3.43
CA GLU A 246 -15.69 12.68 -4.42
C GLU A 246 -16.29 11.87 -5.56
N THR A 247 -17.59 12.01 -5.79
CA THR A 247 -18.34 11.18 -6.75
C THR A 247 -18.49 11.85 -8.11
N LEU A 248 -18.32 11.07 -9.17
CA LEU A 248 -18.65 11.46 -10.54
C LEU A 248 -19.43 10.34 -11.21
N PHE A 249 -20.56 10.66 -11.82
CA PHE A 249 -21.32 9.73 -12.66
C PHE A 249 -21.12 10.11 -14.12
N ALA A 250 -20.76 9.13 -14.95
CA ALA A 250 -20.50 9.37 -16.36
C ALA A 250 -21.11 8.25 -17.22
N PRO A 251 -21.76 8.57 -18.35
CA PRO A 251 -22.16 7.58 -19.34
C PRO A 251 -20.97 6.71 -19.76
N LEU A 252 -21.20 5.41 -19.97
CA LEU A 252 -20.17 4.47 -20.40
C LEU A 252 -19.36 5.01 -21.60
N TYR A 253 -20.03 5.59 -22.58
CA TYR A 253 -19.39 6.05 -23.82
C TYR A 253 -18.54 7.33 -23.68
N ASP A 254 -18.58 7.98 -22.50
CA ASP A 254 -17.68 9.09 -22.15
C ASP A 254 -16.35 8.58 -21.55
N LEU A 255 -16.20 7.27 -21.37
CA LEU A 255 -14.96 6.66 -20.91
C LEU A 255 -13.82 6.95 -21.90
N GLY A 256 -12.83 7.67 -21.40
CA GLY A 256 -11.57 7.93 -22.08
C GLY A 256 -10.58 8.63 -21.16
N ALA A 257 -9.44 9.03 -21.72
CA ALA A 257 -8.33 9.66 -21.01
C ALA A 257 -8.75 10.83 -20.10
N ASP A 258 -9.66 11.70 -20.56
CA ASP A 258 -10.11 12.89 -19.80
C ASP A 258 -10.90 12.51 -18.54
N LEU A 259 -11.76 11.49 -18.64
CA LEU A 259 -12.49 10.96 -17.49
C LEU A 259 -11.51 10.29 -16.53
N LEU A 260 -10.65 9.41 -17.05
CA LEU A 260 -9.67 8.66 -16.27
C LEU A 260 -8.56 9.52 -15.62
N ALA A 261 -8.37 10.77 -16.05
CA ALA A 261 -7.50 11.75 -15.40
C ALA A 261 -8.14 12.34 -14.13
N LYS A 262 -9.47 12.31 -14.05
CA LYS A 262 -10.28 12.81 -12.93
C LYS A 262 -10.73 11.70 -11.98
N THR A 263 -10.33 10.47 -12.25
CA THR A 263 -10.74 9.27 -11.51
C THR A 263 -9.55 8.68 -10.75
N ASP A 264 -9.76 8.23 -9.52
CA ASP A 264 -8.82 7.38 -8.78
C ASP A 264 -9.35 5.93 -8.67
N THR A 265 -10.67 5.77 -8.55
CA THR A 265 -11.35 4.47 -8.57
C THR A 265 -12.51 4.51 -9.55
N LEU A 266 -12.50 3.62 -10.54
CA LEU A 266 -13.54 3.47 -11.54
C LEU A 266 -14.41 2.24 -11.20
N TYR A 267 -15.70 2.47 -10.99
CA TYR A 267 -16.71 1.43 -10.85
C TYR A 267 -17.39 1.17 -12.20
N ILE A 268 -17.35 -0.08 -12.63
CA ILE A 268 -17.94 -0.56 -13.88
C ILE A 268 -19.07 -1.54 -13.50
N PRO A 269 -20.33 -1.10 -13.51
CA PRO A 269 -21.49 -1.97 -13.26
C PRO A 269 -21.68 -3.02 -14.38
N SER A 270 -22.47 -4.05 -14.09
CA SER A 270 -22.88 -5.11 -15.02
C SER A 270 -23.63 -4.55 -16.23
N SER A 271 -23.88 -5.41 -17.23
CA SER A 271 -24.59 -5.04 -18.47
C SER A 271 -23.90 -3.95 -19.31
N HIS A 272 -22.59 -3.80 -19.16
CA HIS A 272 -21.76 -2.89 -19.95
C HIS A 272 -21.50 -3.41 -21.38
N ASP A 273 -21.23 -2.51 -22.33
CA ASP A 273 -20.78 -2.87 -23.68
C ASP A 273 -19.32 -3.35 -23.68
N GLU A 274 -19.13 -4.67 -23.75
CA GLU A 274 -17.80 -5.30 -23.78
C GLU A 274 -16.98 -4.92 -25.02
N PHE A 275 -17.59 -4.66 -26.18
CA PHE A 275 -16.85 -4.26 -27.37
C PHE A 275 -16.29 -2.85 -27.23
N PHE A 276 -17.09 -1.94 -26.69
CA PHE A 276 -16.63 -0.60 -26.36
C PHE A 276 -15.53 -0.64 -25.30
N LEU A 277 -15.70 -1.36 -24.19
CA LEU A 277 -14.66 -1.50 -23.17
C LEU A 277 -13.37 -2.10 -23.73
N LYS A 278 -13.47 -3.10 -24.61
CA LYS A 278 -12.32 -3.68 -25.31
C LYS A 278 -11.61 -2.66 -26.20
N SER A 279 -12.35 -1.76 -26.85
CA SER A 279 -11.75 -0.65 -27.63
C SER A 279 -10.99 0.36 -26.76
N ARG A 280 -11.26 0.39 -25.45
CA ARG A 280 -10.61 1.24 -24.43
C ARG A 280 -9.59 0.51 -23.57
N ALA A 281 -9.23 -0.73 -23.93
CA ALA A 281 -8.37 -1.58 -23.11
C ALA A 281 -7.02 -0.93 -22.78
N ASP A 282 -6.37 -0.29 -23.75
CA ASP A 282 -5.08 0.38 -23.54
C ASP A 282 -5.18 1.55 -22.55
N GLU A 283 -6.29 2.30 -22.59
CA GLU A 283 -6.53 3.42 -21.67
C GLU A 283 -6.75 2.93 -20.23
N LEU A 284 -7.51 1.84 -20.07
CA LEU A 284 -7.76 1.19 -18.78
C LEU A 284 -6.51 0.52 -18.21
N VAL A 285 -5.69 -0.13 -19.05
CA VAL A 285 -4.40 -0.69 -18.64
C VAL A 285 -3.44 0.42 -18.22
N ALA A 286 -3.37 1.52 -18.97
CA ALA A 286 -2.57 2.68 -18.59
C ALA A 286 -3.08 3.33 -17.29
N PHE A 287 -4.39 3.29 -17.03
CA PHE A 287 -4.99 3.73 -15.78
C PHE A 287 -4.58 2.86 -14.60
N LEU A 288 -4.64 1.53 -14.74
CA LEU A 288 -4.11 0.60 -13.74
C LEU A 288 -2.61 0.80 -13.51
N ALA A 289 -1.82 0.91 -14.59
CA ALA A 289 -0.36 1.01 -14.49
C ALA A 289 0.11 2.24 -13.71
N ARG A 290 -0.64 3.35 -13.77
CA ARG A 290 -0.36 4.58 -13.01
C ARG A 290 -0.96 4.60 -11.59
N GLY A 291 -1.60 3.51 -11.16
CA GLY A 291 -2.12 3.36 -9.79
C GLY A 291 -3.63 3.57 -9.64
N GLY A 292 -4.36 3.81 -10.74
CA GLY A 292 -5.82 3.87 -10.73
C GLY A 292 -6.44 2.51 -10.44
N ASN A 293 -7.61 2.49 -9.82
CA ASN A 293 -8.26 1.26 -9.37
C ASN A 293 -9.53 0.95 -10.15
N LEU A 294 -9.82 -0.34 -10.38
CA LEU A 294 -11.04 -0.81 -11.02
C LEU A 294 -11.87 -1.65 -10.04
N ILE A 295 -13.17 -1.40 -10.00
CA ILE A 295 -14.16 -2.28 -9.37
C ILE A 295 -15.14 -2.68 -10.48
N ILE A 296 -15.18 -3.97 -10.80
CA ILE A 296 -15.87 -4.49 -11.99
C ILE A 296 -16.93 -5.48 -11.55
N CYS A 297 -18.17 -5.28 -12.00
CA CYS A 297 -19.23 -6.27 -11.96
C CYS A 297 -19.41 -6.81 -13.38
N ALA A 298 -19.06 -8.07 -13.64
CA ALA A 298 -19.15 -8.63 -14.98
C ALA A 298 -19.32 -10.15 -14.99
N GLU A 299 -20.08 -10.64 -15.97
CA GLU A 299 -20.09 -12.04 -16.40
C GLU A 299 -19.44 -12.11 -17.80
N PRO A 300 -18.12 -11.89 -17.93
CA PRO A 300 -17.49 -11.57 -19.20
C PRO A 300 -17.66 -12.69 -20.24
N CYS A 301 -18.21 -12.37 -21.41
CA CYS A 301 -18.28 -13.32 -22.53
C CYS A 301 -16.91 -13.50 -23.19
N GLN A 302 -16.16 -12.39 -23.30
CA GLN A 302 -14.78 -12.38 -23.78
C GLN A 302 -13.87 -11.54 -22.87
N PRO A 303 -12.55 -11.82 -22.85
CA PRO A 303 -11.59 -10.92 -22.24
C PRO A 303 -11.57 -9.58 -22.99
N TRP A 304 -11.98 -8.51 -22.30
CA TRP A 304 -11.84 -7.13 -22.78
C TRP A 304 -10.69 -6.38 -22.11
N LEU A 305 -10.04 -7.00 -21.11
CA LEU A 305 -8.72 -6.63 -20.59
C LEU A 305 -7.77 -7.85 -20.66
N PRO A 306 -6.44 -7.65 -20.77
CA PRO A 306 -5.48 -8.73 -21.03
C PRO A 306 -5.35 -9.76 -19.91
N PHE A 307 -5.81 -9.43 -18.70
CA PHE A 307 -5.75 -10.33 -17.53
C PHE A 307 -7.11 -10.99 -17.22
N MET A 308 -8.17 -10.68 -17.97
CA MET A 308 -9.49 -11.27 -17.74
C MET A 308 -9.62 -12.64 -18.41
N ALA A 309 -10.45 -13.49 -17.82
CA ALA A 309 -10.88 -14.76 -18.41
C ALA A 309 -12.39 -14.72 -18.68
N PRO A 310 -12.91 -15.54 -19.61
CA PRO A 310 -14.36 -15.69 -19.80
C PRO A 310 -15.04 -16.26 -18.55
N PHE A 311 -16.29 -15.86 -18.34
CA PHE A 311 -17.15 -16.33 -17.27
C PHE A 311 -17.53 -17.80 -17.44
N GLN A 312 -17.58 -18.52 -16.33
CA GLN A 312 -18.00 -19.91 -16.23
C GLN A 312 -19.07 -20.06 -15.15
N ALA A 313 -20.25 -20.55 -15.53
CA ALA A 313 -21.34 -20.79 -14.60
C ALA A 313 -21.10 -22.05 -13.75
N VAL A 314 -21.49 -22.01 -12.48
CA VAL A 314 -21.60 -23.23 -11.66
C VAL A 314 -22.92 -23.95 -11.94
N PRO A 315 -23.04 -25.27 -11.67
CA PRO A 315 -24.33 -25.96 -11.77
C PRO A 315 -25.39 -25.29 -10.88
N PRO A 316 -26.54 -24.86 -11.41
CA PRO A 316 -27.54 -24.09 -10.65
C PRO A 316 -28.33 -24.93 -9.65
N ARG A 317 -28.18 -26.26 -9.68
CA ARG A 317 -28.85 -27.19 -8.77
C ARG A 317 -27.84 -28.07 -8.02
N PRO A 318 -28.08 -28.33 -6.72
CA PRO A 318 -29.13 -27.71 -5.89
C PRO A 318 -28.92 -26.18 -5.77
N PHE A 319 -29.99 -25.43 -5.50
CA PHE A 319 -29.91 -23.94 -5.45
C PHE A 319 -28.94 -23.42 -4.38
N THR A 320 -28.49 -24.26 -3.46
CA THR A 320 -27.40 -23.93 -2.54
C THR A 320 -26.06 -23.71 -3.25
N ASN A 321 -25.88 -24.20 -4.48
CA ASN A 321 -24.68 -23.96 -5.28
C ASN A 321 -24.51 -22.48 -5.67
N ILE A 322 -25.61 -21.75 -5.81
CA ILE A 322 -25.60 -20.31 -6.16
C ILE A 322 -25.68 -19.41 -4.93
N LYS A 323 -25.52 -19.98 -3.72
CA LYS A 323 -25.31 -19.22 -2.49
C LYS A 323 -23.85 -18.83 -2.39
N VAL A 324 -23.58 -17.56 -2.12
CA VAL A 324 -22.22 -17.05 -1.95
C VAL A 324 -21.79 -17.12 -0.50
N ARG A 325 -20.52 -17.43 -0.28
CA ARG A 325 -19.92 -17.56 1.05
C ARG A 325 -18.64 -16.75 1.10
N ILE A 326 -18.41 -16.09 2.23
CA ILE A 326 -17.16 -15.38 2.47
C ILE A 326 -16.05 -16.43 2.66
N ARG A 327 -14.99 -16.31 1.87
CA ARG A 327 -13.78 -17.12 1.99
C ARG A 327 -12.69 -16.38 2.77
N ASP A 328 -12.45 -15.14 2.39
CA ASP A 328 -11.43 -14.28 2.97
C ASP A 328 -11.97 -12.84 3.05
N ASP A 329 -12.05 -12.32 4.27
CA ASP A 329 -12.47 -10.93 4.53
C ASP A 329 -11.38 -10.13 5.26
N ARG A 330 -10.11 -10.39 4.94
CA ARG A 330 -8.97 -9.67 5.55
C ARG A 330 -9.04 -8.14 5.38
N PHE A 331 -9.82 -7.66 4.42
CA PHE A 331 -10.01 -6.23 4.14
C PHE A 331 -11.26 -5.64 4.78
N GLY A 332 -12.07 -6.45 5.48
CA GLY A 332 -13.29 -6.01 6.16
C GLY A 332 -14.39 -5.54 5.20
N ILE A 333 -14.44 -6.10 3.99
CA ILE A 333 -15.42 -5.75 2.96
C ILE A 333 -16.81 -6.28 3.32
N PHE A 334 -16.86 -7.53 3.79
CA PHE A 334 -18.11 -8.28 4.01
C PHE A 334 -18.53 -8.29 5.49
N SER A 335 -17.63 -7.90 6.38
CA SER A 335 -17.86 -7.75 7.82
C SER A 335 -19.09 -6.87 8.08
N GLY A 336 -20.07 -7.42 8.77
CA GLY A 336 -21.29 -6.70 9.14
C GLY A 336 -22.43 -6.73 8.10
N LEU A 337 -22.25 -7.34 6.93
CA LEU A 337 -23.32 -7.44 5.91
C LEU A 337 -24.37 -8.53 6.22
N GLY A 338 -24.05 -9.48 7.11
CA GLY A 338 -24.95 -10.57 7.51
C GLY A 338 -24.86 -11.82 6.63
N GLU A 339 -25.41 -12.94 7.10
CA GLU A 339 -25.24 -14.28 6.48
C GLU A 339 -25.95 -14.48 5.13
N ASN A 340 -26.81 -13.54 4.73
CA ASN A 340 -27.58 -13.60 3.48
C ASN A 340 -27.36 -12.35 2.61
N PHE A 341 -26.18 -11.73 2.72
CA PHE A 341 -25.86 -10.52 1.97
C PHE A 341 -25.95 -10.70 0.44
N ASP A 342 -25.85 -11.94 -0.03
CA ASP A 342 -25.91 -12.37 -1.42
C ASP A 342 -27.33 -12.56 -1.97
N GLY A 343 -28.33 -12.48 -1.09
CA GLY A 343 -29.74 -12.56 -1.45
C GLY A 343 -30.26 -11.22 -1.98
N TRP A 344 -31.24 -11.29 -2.89
CA TRP A 344 -32.05 -10.15 -3.30
C TRP A 344 -33.52 -10.54 -3.30
N GLN A 345 -34.33 -9.91 -2.46
CA GLN A 345 -35.76 -10.17 -2.25
C GLN A 345 -36.04 -11.67 -1.99
N GLY A 346 -35.16 -12.33 -1.23
CA GLY A 346 -35.25 -13.76 -0.94
C GLY A 346 -34.78 -14.69 -2.07
N VAL A 347 -34.26 -14.14 -3.17
CA VAL A 347 -33.73 -14.89 -4.32
C VAL A 347 -32.21 -14.99 -4.24
N PHE A 348 -31.68 -16.22 -4.35
CA PHE A 348 -30.24 -16.49 -4.46
C PHE A 348 -29.77 -16.55 -5.92
N GLY A 349 -28.47 -16.32 -6.13
CA GLY A 349 -27.82 -16.35 -7.43
C GLY A 349 -28.13 -15.16 -8.33
N GLN A 350 -28.54 -14.03 -7.76
CA GLN A 350 -28.36 -12.75 -8.46
C GLN A 350 -27.01 -12.11 -8.12
N TYR A 351 -26.50 -12.32 -6.89
CA TYR A 351 -25.17 -11.86 -6.51
C TYR A 351 -24.09 -12.46 -7.43
N ALA A 352 -24.00 -13.78 -7.53
CA ALA A 352 -23.12 -14.44 -8.50
C ALA A 352 -23.67 -15.80 -8.91
N ARG A 353 -23.35 -16.25 -10.13
CA ARG A 353 -23.73 -17.58 -10.67
C ARG A 353 -22.54 -18.38 -11.18
N GLY A 354 -21.34 -17.84 -11.02
CA GLY A 354 -20.16 -18.36 -11.66
C GLY A 354 -18.91 -17.59 -11.28
N TRP A 355 -17.87 -17.76 -12.08
CA TRP A 355 -16.52 -17.35 -11.76
C TRP A 355 -15.71 -17.12 -13.03
N THR A 356 -14.54 -16.52 -12.87
CA THR A 356 -13.50 -16.44 -13.89
C THR A 356 -12.19 -16.95 -13.31
N ASP A 357 -11.29 -17.45 -14.16
CA ASP A 357 -9.91 -17.68 -13.73
C ASP A 357 -9.30 -16.38 -13.19
N MET A 358 -8.66 -16.46 -12.03
CA MET A 358 -8.03 -15.31 -11.41
C MET A 358 -6.61 -15.14 -11.97
N PRO A 359 -6.13 -13.89 -12.17
CA PRO A 359 -4.73 -13.64 -12.48
C PRO A 359 -3.79 -14.22 -11.40
N PRO A 360 -2.56 -14.63 -11.74
CA PRO A 360 -1.57 -15.03 -10.75
C PRO A 360 -1.34 -13.96 -9.68
N GLY A 361 -1.39 -14.37 -8.42
CA GLY A 361 -1.24 -13.50 -7.27
C GLY A 361 -2.51 -12.76 -6.83
N ALA A 362 -3.66 -13.00 -7.46
CA ALA A 362 -4.94 -12.52 -6.97
C ALA A 362 -5.38 -13.25 -5.68
N LEU A 363 -6.18 -12.57 -4.87
CA LEU A 363 -6.76 -13.10 -3.65
C LEU A 363 -8.24 -13.43 -3.88
N TRP A 364 -8.61 -14.66 -3.54
CA TRP A 364 -9.97 -15.18 -3.62
C TRP A 364 -10.75 -14.77 -2.36
N LEU A 365 -11.79 -13.95 -2.53
CA LEU A 365 -12.54 -13.35 -1.42
C LEU A 365 -13.84 -14.08 -1.10
N THR A 366 -14.60 -14.52 -2.10
CA THR A 366 -15.88 -15.23 -1.88
C THR A 366 -16.03 -16.47 -2.77
N ASP A 367 -16.66 -17.49 -2.23
CA ASP A 367 -16.96 -18.75 -2.91
C ASP A 367 -18.37 -18.72 -3.53
N VAL A 368 -18.51 -19.29 -4.73
CA VAL A 368 -19.77 -19.81 -5.29
C VAL A 368 -19.56 -21.27 -5.71
N GLY A 369 -20.63 -22.03 -5.96
CA GLY A 369 -20.56 -23.45 -6.32
C GLY A 369 -20.83 -24.37 -5.13
N ALA A 370 -20.67 -25.68 -5.37
CA ALA A 370 -20.82 -26.69 -4.33
C ALA A 370 -19.71 -26.55 -3.27
N LYS A 371 -19.94 -27.08 -2.07
CA LYS A 371 -18.95 -27.01 -0.98
C LYS A 371 -17.66 -27.79 -1.32
N GLU A 372 -17.80 -28.82 -2.13
CA GLU A 372 -16.76 -29.74 -2.57
C GLU A 372 -16.02 -29.23 -3.81
N ASP A 373 -16.59 -28.26 -4.53
CA ASP A 373 -15.98 -27.58 -5.68
C ASP A 373 -16.29 -26.07 -5.66
N PRO A 374 -15.78 -25.33 -4.65
CA PRO A 374 -15.98 -23.89 -4.58
C PRO A 374 -15.20 -23.20 -5.71
N LYS A 375 -15.73 -22.08 -6.20
CA LYS A 375 -15.17 -21.24 -7.26
C LYS A 375 -15.15 -19.77 -6.84
N PRO A 376 -14.22 -18.94 -7.37
CA PRO A 376 -14.09 -17.54 -6.98
C PRO A 376 -15.16 -16.64 -7.60
N ALA A 377 -16.20 -16.31 -6.82
CA ALA A 377 -17.18 -15.31 -7.21
C ALA A 377 -16.55 -13.91 -7.21
N ASP A 378 -15.86 -13.56 -6.12
CA ASP A 378 -15.12 -12.30 -6.00
C ASP A 378 -13.63 -12.54 -5.79
N TRP A 379 -12.82 -11.72 -6.46
CA TRP A 379 -11.38 -11.69 -6.25
C TRP A 379 -10.83 -10.27 -6.36
N ILE A 380 -9.73 -10.02 -5.65
CA ILE A 380 -8.99 -8.77 -5.74
C ILE A 380 -7.55 -9.04 -6.18
N TRP A 381 -7.01 -8.15 -7.01
CA TRP A 381 -5.69 -8.30 -7.59
C TRP A 381 -5.00 -6.95 -7.69
N ARG A 382 -3.67 -6.94 -7.63
CA ARG A 382 -2.85 -5.75 -7.87
C ARG A 382 -2.20 -5.88 -9.24
N TYR A 383 -2.41 -4.89 -10.09
CA TYR A 383 -1.81 -4.87 -11.43
C TYR A 383 -0.27 -4.81 -11.33
N PRO A 384 0.47 -5.77 -11.94
CA PRO A 384 1.91 -5.82 -11.84
C PRO A 384 2.55 -4.73 -12.71
N THR A 385 3.57 -4.09 -12.16
CA THR A 385 4.39 -3.08 -12.86
C THR A 385 5.83 -3.23 -12.37
N THR A 386 6.80 -2.81 -13.18
CA THR A 386 8.23 -2.86 -12.80
C THR A 386 8.54 -2.03 -11.56
N THR A 387 7.83 -0.92 -11.38
CA THR A 387 7.92 -0.03 -10.21
C THR A 387 7.03 -0.48 -9.05
N GLY A 388 6.18 -1.49 -9.28
CA GLY A 388 5.15 -1.90 -8.33
C GLY A 388 4.10 -0.81 -8.06
N ARG A 389 3.88 0.17 -8.96
CA ARG A 389 2.87 1.24 -8.83
C ARG A 389 1.47 0.92 -9.38
N GLY A 390 1.25 -0.28 -9.93
CA GLY A 390 -0.06 -0.63 -10.49
C GLY A 390 -1.20 -0.66 -9.45
N GLY A 391 -2.38 -0.17 -9.82
CA GLY A 391 -3.55 -0.12 -8.95
C GLY A 391 -4.21 -1.48 -8.75
N PHE A 392 -5.35 -1.47 -8.06
CA PHE A 392 -6.09 -2.67 -7.69
C PHE A 392 -7.28 -2.90 -8.60
N VAL A 393 -7.59 -4.17 -8.84
CA VAL A 393 -8.79 -4.65 -9.53
C VAL A 393 -9.58 -5.49 -8.55
N PHE A 394 -10.79 -5.07 -8.21
CA PHE A 394 -11.79 -5.92 -7.57
C PHE A 394 -12.73 -6.41 -8.67
N MET A 395 -12.79 -7.72 -8.87
CA MET A 395 -13.68 -8.36 -9.83
C MET A 395 -14.79 -9.09 -9.08
N HIS A 396 -16.02 -8.79 -9.47
CA HIS A 396 -17.24 -9.44 -9.04
C HIS A 396 -17.86 -10.17 -10.24
N ASN A 397 -17.96 -11.50 -10.17
CA ASN A 397 -18.50 -12.35 -11.24
C ASN A 397 -20.02 -12.48 -11.17
N GLY A 398 -20.71 -11.34 -11.28
CA GLY A 398 -22.15 -11.29 -11.11
C GLY A 398 -22.77 -9.94 -11.42
N ASP A 399 -23.97 -9.73 -10.86
CA ASP A 399 -24.80 -8.56 -11.14
C ASP A 399 -24.30 -7.30 -10.42
N ASN A 400 -25.02 -6.19 -10.55
CA ASN A 400 -24.66 -4.93 -9.92
C ASN A 400 -24.58 -5.05 -8.40
N MET A 401 -23.38 -4.86 -7.84
CA MET A 401 -23.16 -4.82 -6.38
C MET A 401 -23.97 -3.72 -5.67
N THR A 402 -24.48 -2.72 -6.39
CA THR A 402 -25.47 -1.75 -5.89
C THR A 402 -26.86 -2.36 -5.62
N ARG A 403 -27.01 -3.68 -5.72
CA ARG A 403 -28.20 -4.39 -5.26
C ARG A 403 -27.98 -5.07 -3.90
N TYR A 404 -26.76 -5.09 -3.36
CA TYR A 404 -26.40 -5.93 -2.23
C TYR A 404 -25.69 -5.18 -1.08
N PRO A 405 -25.92 -5.61 0.18
CA PRO A 405 -27.09 -6.40 0.57
C PRO A 405 -28.36 -5.55 0.40
N ASP A 406 -29.49 -6.16 0.06
CA ASP A 406 -30.75 -5.44 -0.13
C ASP A 406 -31.58 -5.30 1.15
N HIS A 407 -31.08 -5.87 2.26
CA HIS A 407 -31.70 -5.89 3.58
C HIS A 407 -30.65 -5.85 4.69
N GLY A 408 -31.11 -5.67 5.93
CA GLY A 408 -30.28 -5.66 7.13
C GLY A 408 -29.58 -4.31 7.40
N PRO A 409 -28.86 -4.21 8.53
CA PRO A 409 -28.22 -2.96 8.96
C PRO A 409 -27.12 -2.47 8.02
N GLY A 410 -26.46 -3.37 7.29
CA GLY A 410 -25.41 -3.07 6.30
C GLY A 410 -25.93 -2.91 4.87
N LYS A 411 -27.25 -2.79 4.68
CA LYS A 411 -27.86 -2.49 3.38
C LYS A 411 -27.12 -1.32 2.73
N GLU A 412 -26.86 -1.42 1.42
CA GLU A 412 -26.21 -0.35 0.62
C GLU A 412 -24.71 -0.12 0.94
N ALA A 413 -24.09 -0.90 1.84
CA ALA A 413 -22.70 -0.65 2.24
C ALA A 413 -21.65 -1.32 1.33
N LEU A 414 -22.00 -2.34 0.55
CA LEU A 414 -21.01 -3.22 -0.11
C LEU A 414 -20.06 -2.45 -1.04
N VAL A 415 -20.58 -1.62 -1.94
CA VAL A 415 -19.74 -0.85 -2.89
C VAL A 415 -18.82 0.10 -2.14
N THR A 416 -19.33 0.78 -1.11
CA THR A 416 -18.55 1.69 -0.27
C THR A 416 -17.47 0.95 0.52
N ASN A 417 -17.76 -0.24 1.05
CA ASN A 417 -16.79 -1.08 1.75
C ASN A 417 -15.64 -1.51 0.82
N ILE A 418 -15.96 -1.91 -0.42
CA ILE A 418 -14.95 -2.26 -1.43
C ILE A 418 -14.10 -1.03 -1.79
N ALA A 419 -14.74 0.12 -2.02
CA ALA A 419 -14.04 1.37 -2.32
C ALA A 419 -13.07 1.76 -1.19
N LEU A 420 -13.51 1.65 0.06
CA LEU A 420 -12.66 1.88 1.24
C LEU A 420 -11.50 0.90 1.32
N ALA A 421 -11.74 -0.40 1.09
CA ALA A 421 -10.68 -1.40 1.08
C ALA A 421 -9.59 -1.08 0.05
N VAL A 422 -10.00 -0.78 -1.19
CA VAL A 422 -9.10 -0.41 -2.30
C VAL A 422 -8.35 0.90 -2.01
N LYS A 423 -9.02 1.91 -1.44
CA LYS A 423 -8.39 3.18 -1.03
C LYS A 423 -7.33 2.95 0.05
N ARG A 424 -7.65 2.19 1.10
CA ARG A 424 -6.73 1.87 2.21
C ARG A 424 -5.52 1.05 1.73
N LEU A 425 -5.72 0.12 0.81
CA LEU A 425 -4.63 -0.60 0.13
C LEU A 425 -3.74 0.35 -0.69
N SER A 426 -4.34 1.30 -1.41
CA SER A 426 -3.61 2.30 -2.21
C SER A 426 -2.78 3.25 -1.35
N LEU A 427 -3.24 3.55 -0.12
CA LEU A 427 -2.57 4.41 0.86
C LEU A 427 -1.51 3.67 1.70
N GLY A 428 -1.43 2.33 1.62
CA GLY A 428 -0.56 1.53 2.48
C GLY A 428 -1.03 1.42 3.93
N GLU A 429 -2.29 1.77 4.21
CA GLU A 429 -2.92 1.61 5.53
C GLU A 429 -3.26 0.14 5.84
N MET A 430 -3.40 -0.67 4.79
CA MET A 430 -3.49 -2.13 4.85
C MET A 430 -2.54 -2.74 3.83
N LEU A 431 -2.07 -3.95 4.11
CA LEU A 431 -1.19 -4.69 3.19
C LEU A 431 -2.00 -5.67 2.34
N PHE A 432 -1.57 -5.85 1.09
CA PHE A 432 -2.12 -6.84 0.16
C PHE A 432 -1.60 -8.25 0.46
#